data_AF-A0A7R9TUY7-F1
#
_entry.id   AF-A0A7R9TUY7-F1
#
_cell.length_a   1.000
_cell.length_b   1.000
_cell.length_c   1.000
_cell.angle_alpha   90.00
_cell.angle_beta   90.00
_cell.angle_gamma   90.00
#
_symmetry.space_group_name_H-M   'P 1'
#
loop_
_entity.id
_entity.type
_entity.pdbx_description
1 polymer ?
#
loop_
_entity_poly.entity_id
_entity_poly.type
_entity_poly.pdbx_seq_one_letter_code
_entity_poly.pdbx_strand_id
1 'polypeptide(L)'
;ARTPPVWPSCRKTARRSGGPSDSVVATRRDACVGRGALATSAALDRGSGGEVSTMASEMASALGLLLGRPSSGVVDFLSAGGAWERAPVLCRATPERRELAQATPTAERYAELLEELGGLHGTDVQASRFDAAAGERETLAVDEATAEAPVKRKRMLHLLRKDGATLQVHQPQRFVDSLWALAAGMEAELGSLCGANAYLTPAGSQGLAPHYDDVEVFVLHAHGRKRWRVYAPLAAEGRELPRECSGDLPREVLGKPELDVTLEPGDMLYLPRGTPHEAMAQGEGDETTSVHVTLSAYQKWTVGDLCTAVCSAAGEQPAGSE
;
A
#
# COMPACT_ATOMS: atom_id res chain seq x y z
N ALA A 1 30.38 5.28 2.28
CA ALA A 1 29.21 4.53 2.79
C ALA A 1 27.97 5.13 2.14
N ARG A 2 27.32 4.42 1.20
CA ARG A 2 26.12 4.92 0.51
C ARG A 2 24.93 4.78 1.47
N THR A 3 24.28 5.88 1.77
CA THR A 3 22.97 5.95 2.43
C THR A 3 22.02 5.00 1.70
N PRO A 4 21.27 4.11 2.40
CA PRO A 4 20.21 3.36 1.75
C PRO A 4 19.15 4.33 1.20
N PRO A 5 18.44 3.96 0.11
CA PRO A 5 17.37 4.80 -0.41
C PRO A 5 16.35 5.08 0.68
N VAL A 6 16.00 6.36 0.85
CA VAL A 6 14.89 6.79 1.68
C VAL A 6 13.61 6.33 0.97
N TRP A 7 12.88 5.41 1.58
CA TRP A 7 11.58 4.95 1.09
C TRP A 7 10.60 6.12 1.14
N PRO A 8 10.08 6.61 0.01
CA PRO A 8 9.07 7.64 0.05
C PRO A 8 7.77 6.97 0.52
N SER A 9 7.47 7.04 1.82
CA SER A 9 6.06 7.05 2.19
C SER A 9 5.48 8.32 1.57
N CYS A 10 4.26 8.22 1.02
CA CYS A 10 3.49 9.39 0.65
C CYS A 10 3.25 10.19 1.94
N ARG A 11 4.19 11.08 2.31
CA ARG A 11 4.05 11.99 3.45
C ARG A 11 3.01 13.02 3.03
N LYS A 12 1.75 12.69 3.27
CA LYS A 12 0.61 13.62 3.17
C LYS A 12 0.78 14.64 4.30
N THR A 13 1.61 15.66 4.09
CA THR A 13 1.84 16.70 5.08
C THR A 13 0.60 17.60 5.17
N ALA A 14 -0.15 17.50 6.26
CA ALA A 14 -0.90 18.65 6.74
C ALA A 14 0.10 19.78 7.06
N ARG A 15 -0.19 21.01 6.62
CA ARG A 15 0.65 22.19 6.93
C ARG A 15 0.89 22.27 8.44
N ARG A 16 2.12 22.00 8.88
CA ARG A 16 2.66 22.45 10.17
C ARG A 16 3.72 23.51 9.90
N SER A 17 3.55 24.66 10.54
CA SER A 17 4.54 25.73 10.59
C SER A 17 5.71 25.33 11.50
N GLY A 18 6.90 25.12 10.93
CA GLY A 18 8.14 24.91 11.68
C GLY A 18 9.26 24.37 10.79
N GLY A 19 10.38 25.10 10.72
CA GLY A 19 11.54 24.78 9.87
C GLY A 19 12.34 23.54 10.30
N PRO A 20 13.32 23.10 9.50
CA PRO A 20 13.97 21.80 9.67
C PRO A 20 15.09 21.84 10.72
N SER A 21 15.19 20.78 11.52
CA SER A 21 16.41 20.43 12.24
C SER A 21 16.88 19.05 11.76
N ASP A 22 18.07 19.00 11.19
CA ASP A 22 18.77 17.78 10.79
C ASP A 22 19.21 16.97 12.02
N SER A 23 18.93 15.66 12.05
CA SER A 23 19.75 14.72 12.84
C SER A 23 19.65 13.26 12.36
N VAL A 24 20.77 12.80 11.82
CA VAL A 24 21.47 11.51 12.05
C VAL A 24 20.62 10.23 12.21
N VAL A 25 20.58 9.42 11.15
CA VAL A 25 20.14 8.00 11.20
C VAL A 25 21.33 7.10 11.50
N ALA A 26 21.27 6.38 12.62
CA ALA A 26 22.25 5.35 12.99
C ALA A 26 22.05 4.07 12.17
N THR A 27 23.11 3.62 11.50
CA THR A 27 23.16 2.35 10.76
C THR A 27 23.32 1.17 11.71
N ARG A 28 22.43 0.17 11.62
CA ARG A 28 22.72 -1.21 12.05
C ARG A 28 22.56 -2.15 10.86
N ARG A 29 23.71 -2.53 10.28
CA ARG A 29 23.87 -3.75 9.49
C ARG A 29 24.46 -4.78 10.45
N ASP A 30 23.83 -5.95 10.55
CA ASP A 30 24.51 -7.25 10.46
C ASP A 30 23.48 -8.38 10.52
N ALA A 31 23.83 -9.47 9.83
CA ALA A 31 23.09 -10.72 9.64
C ALA A 31 21.95 -10.70 8.59
N CYS A 32 22.32 -10.92 7.32
CA CYS A 32 21.75 -11.97 6.46
C CYS A 32 22.37 -11.89 5.06
N VAL A 33 23.60 -12.37 4.92
CA VAL A 33 24.19 -12.69 3.62
C VAL A 33 24.05 -14.20 3.46
N GLY A 34 23.17 -14.64 2.56
CA GLY A 34 23.13 -16.02 2.11
C GLY A 34 21.76 -16.54 1.68
N ARG A 35 21.65 -16.80 0.37
CA ARG A 35 20.60 -17.59 -0.32
C ARG A 35 19.28 -16.87 -0.59
N GLY A 36 19.28 -16.04 -1.64
CA GLY A 36 18.07 -15.54 -2.30
C GLY A 36 18.01 -16.02 -3.75
N ALA A 37 17.58 -17.26 -3.95
CA ALA A 37 17.07 -17.77 -5.21
C ALA A 37 16.18 -18.98 -4.87
N LEU A 38 14.94 -18.98 -5.38
CA LEU A 38 13.89 -20.01 -5.23
C LEU A 38 13.11 -19.97 -3.90
N ALA A 39 12.12 -19.07 -3.80
CA ALA A 39 11.09 -19.17 -2.76
C ALA A 39 9.74 -18.57 -3.20
N THR A 40 9.25 -18.91 -4.38
CA THR A 40 7.82 -18.79 -4.72
C THR A 40 7.12 -20.15 -4.79
N SER A 41 7.88 -21.25 -4.95
CA SER A 41 7.34 -22.61 -5.00
C SER A 41 7.37 -23.36 -3.64
N ALA A 42 8.31 -23.03 -2.75
CA ALA A 42 8.60 -23.88 -1.58
C ALA A 42 7.67 -23.69 -0.36
N ALA A 43 6.78 -22.68 -0.37
CA ALA A 43 5.83 -22.46 0.72
C ALA A 43 4.55 -23.32 0.63
N LEU A 44 4.35 -24.04 -0.49
CA LEU A 44 3.14 -24.83 -0.74
C LEU A 44 3.38 -26.35 -0.82
N ASP A 45 4.62 -26.83 -0.68
CA ASP A 45 4.95 -28.25 -0.88
C ASP A 45 5.50 -28.92 0.38
N ARG A 46 4.61 -29.13 1.37
CA ARG A 46 4.83 -30.13 2.43
C ARG A 46 3.55 -30.90 2.70
N GLY A 47 3.21 -31.85 1.83
CA GLY A 47 2.18 -32.83 2.14
C GLY A 47 1.71 -33.68 0.97
N SER A 48 2.24 -34.91 0.90
CA SER A 48 1.72 -36.10 0.20
C SER A 48 1.48 -36.03 -1.32
N GLY A 49 2.20 -36.90 -2.03
CA GLY A 49 2.02 -37.15 -3.46
C GLY A 49 0.57 -37.48 -3.83
N GLY A 50 0.06 -36.64 -4.72
CA GLY A 50 -1.20 -36.75 -5.44
C GLY A 50 -1.19 -35.63 -6.47
N GLU A 51 -1.64 -35.91 -7.70
CA GLU A 51 -1.61 -35.00 -8.84
C GLU A 51 -2.01 -33.56 -8.45
N VAL A 52 -1.03 -32.68 -8.30
CA VAL A 52 -1.25 -31.26 -8.06
C VAL A 52 -1.77 -30.70 -9.38
N SER A 53 -3.08 -30.42 -9.38
CA SER A 53 -3.83 -29.77 -10.46
C SER A 53 -3.00 -28.70 -11.16
N THR A 54 -2.97 -28.78 -12.49
CA THR A 54 -2.28 -27.87 -13.41
C THR A 54 -2.61 -26.38 -13.19
N MET A 55 -3.69 -26.07 -12.47
CA MET A 55 -4.07 -24.70 -12.11
C MET A 55 -3.14 -24.03 -11.07
N ALA A 56 -2.52 -24.78 -10.16
CA ALA A 56 -1.59 -24.22 -9.16
C ALA A 56 -0.29 -23.69 -9.80
N SER A 57 0.03 -24.17 -11.01
CA SER A 57 1.15 -23.71 -11.83
C SER A 57 0.82 -22.46 -12.67
N GLU A 58 -0.46 -22.09 -12.82
CA GLU A 58 -0.88 -21.01 -13.71
C GLU A 58 -0.88 -19.63 -13.03
N MET A 59 -0.97 -19.58 -11.70
CA MET A 59 -0.80 -18.37 -10.87
C MET A 59 0.66 -18.14 -10.46
N ALA A 60 1.61 -18.42 -11.36
CA ALA A 60 3.06 -18.41 -11.08
C ALA A 60 3.68 -17.02 -10.83
N SER A 61 2.88 -15.96 -10.81
CA SER A 61 3.31 -14.57 -10.74
C SER A 61 2.55 -13.81 -9.65
N ALA A 62 3.19 -12.84 -9.01
CA ALA A 62 2.60 -11.99 -7.99
C ALA A 62 1.42 -11.17 -8.55
N LEU A 63 1.54 -10.63 -9.76
CA LEU A 63 0.43 -9.97 -10.44
C LEU A 63 -0.69 -10.96 -10.79
N GLY A 64 -0.35 -12.19 -11.21
CA GLY A 64 -1.31 -13.25 -11.46
C GLY A 64 -2.12 -13.59 -10.20
N LEU A 65 -1.46 -13.69 -9.05
CA LEU A 65 -2.10 -13.88 -7.74
C LEU A 65 -3.04 -12.73 -7.38
N LEU A 66 -2.60 -11.48 -7.55
CA LEU A 66 -3.42 -10.30 -7.24
C LEU A 66 -4.62 -10.17 -8.18
N LEU A 67 -4.41 -10.37 -9.48
CA LEU A 67 -5.45 -10.24 -10.50
C LEU A 67 -6.38 -11.47 -10.54
N GLY A 68 -5.95 -12.61 -10.01
CA GLY A 68 -6.68 -13.88 -10.07
C GLY A 68 -6.74 -14.39 -11.49
N ARG A 69 -5.62 -14.25 -12.21
CA ARG A 69 -5.52 -14.55 -13.63
C ARG A 69 -4.25 -15.36 -13.90
N PRO A 70 -4.27 -16.26 -14.89
CA PRO A 70 -3.05 -16.87 -15.39
C PRO A 70 -2.17 -15.83 -16.07
N SER A 71 -0.92 -16.20 -16.40
CA SER A 71 0.06 -15.31 -17.04
C SER A 71 -0.48 -14.59 -18.30
N SER A 72 -1.29 -15.26 -19.13
CA SER A 72 -1.93 -14.62 -20.29
C SER A 72 -2.86 -13.47 -19.90
N GLY A 73 -3.65 -13.62 -18.84
CA GLY A 73 -4.52 -12.57 -18.33
C GLY A 73 -3.77 -11.41 -17.65
N VAL A 74 -2.54 -11.65 -17.17
CA VAL A 74 -1.61 -10.59 -16.72
C VAL A 74 -1.08 -9.82 -17.92
N VAL A 75 -0.68 -10.52 -18.99
CA VAL A 75 -0.25 -9.88 -20.25
C VAL A 75 -1.37 -9.02 -20.83
N ASP A 76 -2.61 -9.51 -20.85
CA ASP A 76 -3.77 -8.73 -21.33
C ASP A 76 -3.98 -7.47 -20.47
N PHE A 77 -3.83 -7.59 -19.14
CA PHE A 77 -3.94 -6.46 -18.22
C PHE A 77 -2.89 -5.37 -18.49
N LEU A 78 -1.65 -5.76 -18.77
CA LEU A 78 -0.52 -4.87 -19.06
C LEU A 78 -0.46 -4.41 -20.53
N SER A 79 -1.26 -5.00 -21.41
CA SER A 79 -1.24 -4.70 -22.84
C SER A 79 -1.69 -3.26 -23.14
N ALA A 80 -1.40 -2.75 -24.33
CA ALA A 80 -1.76 -1.39 -24.72
C ALA A 80 -3.28 -1.10 -24.65
N GLY A 81 -4.13 -2.12 -24.81
CA GLY A 81 -5.58 -2.04 -24.64
C GLY A 81 -6.09 -2.60 -23.31
N GLY A 82 -5.18 -2.97 -22.41
CA GLY A 82 -5.46 -3.48 -21.07
C GLY A 82 -5.92 -2.39 -20.11
N ALA A 83 -5.98 -2.72 -18.82
CA ALA A 83 -6.47 -1.81 -17.79
C ALA A 83 -5.34 -1.07 -17.06
N TRP A 84 -4.09 -1.55 -17.15
CA TRP A 84 -2.93 -0.91 -16.56
C TRP A 84 -2.81 0.56 -17.00
N GLU A 85 -2.66 1.46 -16.03
CA GLU A 85 -2.62 2.92 -16.18
C GLU A 85 -3.84 3.53 -16.89
N ARG A 86 -4.98 2.82 -16.95
CA ARG A 86 -6.17 3.26 -17.73
C ARG A 86 -7.47 3.20 -16.97
N ALA A 87 -7.71 2.11 -16.24
CA ALA A 87 -9.01 1.90 -15.60
C ALA A 87 -8.89 1.11 -14.28
N PRO A 88 -9.74 1.42 -13.28
CA PRO A 88 -9.89 0.58 -12.11
C PRO A 88 -10.28 -0.85 -12.46
N VAL A 89 -9.75 -1.82 -11.72
CA VAL A 89 -10.11 -3.24 -11.88
C VAL A 89 -10.49 -3.84 -10.53
N LEU A 90 -11.72 -4.33 -10.42
CA LEU A 90 -12.18 -5.13 -9.30
C LEU A 90 -12.06 -6.62 -9.61
N CYS A 91 -11.30 -7.34 -8.79
CA CYS A 91 -11.20 -8.80 -8.83
C CYS A 91 -11.82 -9.39 -7.56
N ARG A 92 -12.85 -10.21 -7.72
CA ARG A 92 -13.46 -10.93 -6.59
C ARG A 92 -12.53 -12.01 -6.05
N ALA A 93 -12.68 -12.35 -4.78
CA ALA A 93 -11.81 -13.28 -4.07
C ALA A 93 -11.63 -14.63 -4.78
N THR A 94 -10.38 -15.11 -4.81
CA THR A 94 -10.02 -16.49 -5.16
C THR A 94 -9.61 -17.25 -3.89
N PRO A 95 -9.58 -18.60 -3.89
CA PRO A 95 -9.09 -19.38 -2.75
C PRO A 95 -7.70 -18.94 -2.26
N GLU A 96 -6.76 -18.72 -3.18
CA GLU A 96 -5.37 -18.33 -2.90
C GLU A 96 -5.29 -16.94 -2.27
N ARG A 97 -6.09 -15.97 -2.75
CA ARG A 97 -6.18 -14.65 -2.11
C ARG A 97 -6.87 -14.68 -0.77
N ARG A 98 -7.83 -15.59 -0.54
CA ARG A 98 -8.43 -15.78 0.79
C ARG A 98 -7.42 -16.34 1.77
N GLU A 99 -6.57 -17.27 1.36
CA GLU A 99 -5.47 -17.77 2.18
C GLU A 99 -4.47 -16.66 2.51
N LEU A 100 -4.06 -15.86 1.52
CA LEU A 100 -3.19 -14.71 1.75
C LEU A 100 -3.84 -13.65 2.66
N ALA A 101 -5.14 -13.39 2.51
CA ALA A 101 -5.91 -12.52 3.38
C ALA A 101 -5.94 -13.03 4.83
N GLN A 102 -6.15 -14.33 5.03
CA GLN A 102 -6.10 -14.96 6.35
C GLN A 102 -4.71 -14.92 6.98
N ALA A 103 -3.65 -15.06 6.18
CA ALA A 103 -2.27 -14.96 6.63
C ALA A 103 -1.83 -13.51 6.93
N THR A 104 -2.56 -12.51 6.41
CA THR A 104 -2.30 -11.11 6.71
C THR A 104 -2.68 -10.80 8.17
N PRO A 105 -1.83 -10.12 8.96
CA PRO A 105 -2.12 -9.88 10.37
C PRO A 105 -3.43 -9.10 10.60
N THR A 106 -4.12 -9.46 11.70
CA THR A 106 -5.25 -8.68 12.22
C THR A 106 -4.77 -7.37 12.85
N ALA A 107 -5.71 -6.50 13.24
CA ALA A 107 -5.35 -5.24 13.88
C ALA A 107 -4.64 -5.39 15.22
N GLU A 108 -5.08 -6.36 16.01
CA GLU A 108 -4.44 -6.75 17.25
C GLU A 108 -3.02 -7.25 17.00
N ARG A 109 -2.82 -8.07 15.96
CA ARG A 109 -1.50 -8.63 15.67
C ARG A 109 -0.54 -7.57 15.13
N TYR A 110 -0.99 -6.64 14.29
CA TYR A 110 -0.16 -5.51 13.89
C TYR A 110 0.27 -4.64 15.08
N ALA A 111 -0.64 -4.38 16.03
CA ALA A 111 -0.32 -3.61 17.23
C ALA A 111 0.69 -4.34 18.14
N GLU A 112 0.62 -5.67 18.22
CA GLU A 112 1.61 -6.50 18.94
C GLU A 112 2.97 -6.45 18.26
N LEU A 113 3.03 -6.71 16.95
CA LEU A 113 4.26 -6.72 16.18
C LEU A 113 5.00 -5.38 16.27
N LEU A 114 4.28 -4.27 16.15
CA LEU A 114 4.88 -2.94 16.26
C LEU A 114 5.43 -2.66 17.67
N GLU A 115 4.78 -3.13 18.73
CA GLU A 115 5.32 -2.99 20.09
C GLU A 115 6.53 -3.90 20.31
N GLU A 116 6.46 -5.17 19.88
CA GLU A 116 7.55 -6.16 19.97
C GLU A 116 8.82 -5.70 19.24
N LEU A 117 8.66 -5.08 18.06
CA LEU A 117 9.75 -4.61 17.21
C LEU A 117 10.22 -3.19 17.55
N GLY A 118 9.57 -2.51 18.51
CA GLY A 118 9.91 -1.15 18.89
C GLY A 118 9.59 -0.11 17.82
N GLY A 119 8.50 -0.30 17.07
CA GLY A 119 8.04 0.60 16.01
C GLY A 119 7.76 2.02 16.51
N LEU A 120 7.89 2.98 15.62
CA LEU A 120 7.87 4.40 15.93
C LEU A 120 6.69 5.12 15.25
N HIS A 121 6.13 6.11 15.94
CA HIS A 121 5.13 7.01 15.37
C HIS A 121 5.71 7.79 14.18
N GLY A 122 4.94 7.94 13.10
CA GLY A 122 5.32 8.67 11.89
C GLY A 122 6.36 7.95 11.00
N THR A 123 7.03 6.92 11.51
CA THR A 123 7.95 6.06 10.74
C THR A 123 7.29 4.74 10.38
N ASP A 124 6.79 4.01 11.38
CA ASP A 124 6.21 2.67 11.20
C ASP A 124 4.69 2.68 11.29
N VAL A 125 4.12 3.64 12.03
CA VAL A 125 2.66 3.78 12.15
C VAL A 125 2.22 5.22 12.32
N GLN A 126 1.10 5.58 11.68
CA GLN A 126 0.39 6.82 11.91
C GLN A 126 -1.09 6.58 12.16
N ALA A 127 -1.75 7.47 12.91
CA ALA A 127 -3.19 7.43 13.13
C ALA A 127 -3.86 8.63 12.48
N SER A 128 -5.00 8.40 11.84
CA SER A 128 -5.82 9.45 11.23
C SER A 128 -7.29 9.15 11.37
N ARG A 129 -8.11 10.20 11.40
CA ARG A 129 -9.57 10.11 11.38
C ARG A 129 -10.10 11.18 10.44
N PHE A 130 -11.11 10.83 9.65
CA PHE A 130 -11.82 11.77 8.80
C PHE A 130 -13.22 12.01 9.35
N ASP A 131 -13.52 13.27 9.66
CA ASP A 131 -14.86 13.71 10.00
C ASP A 131 -15.60 14.07 8.71
N ALA A 132 -16.51 13.18 8.29
CA ALA A 132 -17.29 13.37 7.08
C ALA A 132 -18.29 14.54 7.16
N ALA A 133 -18.69 14.97 8.36
CA ALA A 133 -19.59 16.10 8.54
C ALA A 133 -18.83 17.43 8.46
N ALA A 134 -17.62 17.48 9.03
CA ALA A 134 -16.73 18.64 8.92
C ALA A 134 -15.98 18.70 7.58
N GLY A 135 -15.80 17.57 6.90
CA GLY A 135 -14.99 17.46 5.69
C GLY A 135 -13.48 17.52 5.97
N GLU A 136 -13.05 17.25 7.21
CA GLU A 136 -11.67 17.45 7.67
C GLU A 136 -11.02 16.14 8.12
N ARG A 137 -9.72 15.98 7.79
CA ARG A 137 -8.88 14.89 8.30
C ARG A 137 -8.03 15.38 9.46
N GLU A 138 -8.07 14.66 10.56
CA GLU A 138 -7.23 14.84 11.74
C GLU A 138 -6.14 13.76 11.78
N THR A 139 -4.90 14.14 12.09
CA THR A 139 -3.80 13.21 12.42
C THR A 139 -3.67 13.14 13.93
N LEU A 140 -3.75 11.92 14.49
CA LEU A 140 -3.71 11.68 15.93
C LEU A 140 -2.31 11.19 16.35
N ALA A 141 -1.86 11.63 17.52
CA ALA A 141 -0.64 11.14 18.13
C ALA A 141 -0.79 9.67 18.55
N VAL A 142 0.12 8.83 18.07
CA VAL A 142 0.17 7.39 18.39
C VAL A 142 1.05 7.10 19.60
N ASP A 143 1.90 8.05 19.99
CA ASP A 143 2.70 8.02 21.21
C ASP A 143 2.05 8.83 22.36
N GLU A 144 2.52 8.59 23.59
CA GLU A 144 2.07 9.32 24.80
C GLU A 144 3.15 10.26 25.36
N ALA A 145 4.39 10.26 24.82
CA ALA A 145 5.54 10.83 25.54
C ALA A 145 6.52 11.67 24.70
N THR A 146 6.91 11.25 23.49
CA THR A 146 7.82 11.97 22.56
C THR A 146 7.81 11.26 21.20
N ALA A 147 8.08 11.98 20.09
CA ALA A 147 8.10 11.43 18.72
C ALA A 147 9.06 10.24 18.48
N GLU A 148 10.02 9.99 19.38
CA GLU A 148 11.01 8.92 19.28
C GLU A 148 10.71 7.71 20.19
N ALA A 149 9.65 7.76 21.01
CA ALA A 149 9.31 6.66 21.89
C ALA A 149 8.62 5.52 21.10
N PRO A 150 8.95 4.24 21.36
CA PRO A 150 8.25 3.12 20.75
C PRO A 150 6.74 3.15 21.05
N VAL A 151 5.94 2.88 20.03
CA VAL A 151 4.47 2.83 20.15
C VAL A 151 4.05 1.67 21.05
N LYS A 152 2.95 1.87 21.77
CA LYS A 152 2.40 0.87 22.68
C LYS A 152 1.14 0.24 22.11
N ARG A 153 1.05 -1.09 22.22
CA ARG A 153 -0.13 -1.87 21.79
C ARG A 153 -1.40 -1.31 22.40
N LYS A 154 -1.37 -1.03 23.71
CA LYS A 154 -2.53 -0.48 24.44
C LYS A 154 -3.01 0.84 23.83
N ARG A 155 -2.10 1.74 23.46
CA ARG A 155 -2.44 3.05 22.87
C ARG A 155 -2.99 2.90 21.45
N MET A 156 -2.38 2.06 20.62
CA MET A 156 -2.88 1.75 19.28
C MET A 156 -4.30 1.16 19.30
N LEU A 157 -4.55 0.20 20.19
CA LEU A 157 -5.89 -0.38 20.34
C LEU A 157 -6.91 0.60 20.93
N HIS A 158 -6.48 1.54 21.77
CA HIS A 158 -7.34 2.63 22.25
C HIS A 158 -7.75 3.55 21.09
N LEU A 159 -6.79 3.99 20.26
CA LEU A 159 -7.06 4.82 19.09
C LEU A 159 -8.07 4.17 18.13
N LEU A 160 -7.92 2.87 17.85
CA LEU A 160 -8.88 2.11 17.05
C LEU A 160 -10.26 2.04 17.72
N ARG A 161 -10.32 1.55 18.96
CA ARG A 161 -11.60 1.13 19.57
C ARG A 161 -12.37 2.24 20.27
N LYS A 162 -11.70 3.31 20.68
CA LYS A 162 -12.28 4.42 21.44
C LYS A 162 -12.32 5.71 20.65
N ASP A 163 -11.25 6.00 19.91
CA ASP A 163 -11.14 7.28 19.19
C ASP A 163 -11.67 7.19 17.73
N GLY A 164 -11.97 5.98 17.25
CA GLY A 164 -12.44 5.74 15.88
C GLY A 164 -11.37 6.04 14.82
N ALA A 165 -10.10 6.01 15.20
CA ALA A 165 -8.98 6.32 14.32
C ALA A 165 -8.66 5.13 13.41
N THR A 166 -8.22 5.41 12.19
CA THR A 166 -7.53 4.45 11.34
C THR A 166 -6.04 4.47 11.64
N LEU A 167 -5.47 3.29 11.89
CA LEU A 167 -4.01 3.13 11.88
C LEU A 167 -3.55 2.81 10.47
N GLN A 168 -2.49 3.47 10.02
CA GLN A 168 -1.75 3.12 8.82
C GLN A 168 -0.38 2.61 9.24
N VAL A 169 -0.10 1.34 8.94
CA VAL A 169 1.18 0.68 9.21
C VAL A 169 2.02 0.72 7.95
N HIS A 170 3.20 1.31 8.06
CA HIS A 170 4.11 1.53 6.94
C HIS A 170 5.06 0.36 6.74
N GLN A 171 5.18 -0.05 5.48
CA GLN A 171 6.12 -1.09 5.05
C GLN A 171 6.00 -2.39 5.87
N PRO A 172 4.78 -2.97 6.02
CA PRO A 172 4.57 -4.18 6.82
C PRO A 172 5.33 -5.39 6.26
N GLN A 173 5.73 -5.36 4.99
CA GLN A 173 6.57 -6.39 4.38
C GLN A 173 7.95 -6.53 5.03
N ARG A 174 8.39 -5.58 5.88
CA ARG A 174 9.63 -5.75 6.66
C ARG A 174 9.54 -6.82 7.75
N PHE A 175 8.33 -7.20 8.14
CA PHE A 175 8.10 -8.11 9.27
C PHE A 175 6.91 -9.08 9.04
N VAL A 176 6.38 -9.12 7.82
CA VAL A 176 5.33 -10.07 7.39
C VAL A 176 5.80 -10.74 6.11
N ASP A 177 6.29 -11.98 6.23
CA ASP A 177 6.96 -12.71 5.14
C ASP A 177 6.09 -12.90 3.89
N SER A 178 4.78 -13.13 4.06
CA SER A 178 3.85 -13.27 2.94
C SER A 178 3.72 -11.96 2.13
N LEU A 179 3.73 -10.80 2.80
CA LEU A 179 3.73 -9.50 2.14
C LEU A 179 5.09 -9.17 1.53
N TRP A 180 6.19 -9.64 2.14
CA TRP A 180 7.53 -9.56 1.54
C TRP A 180 7.63 -10.33 0.24
N ALA A 181 7.23 -11.61 0.24
CA ALA A 181 7.25 -12.43 -0.97
C ALA A 181 6.39 -11.81 -2.09
N LEU A 182 5.22 -11.29 -1.74
CA LEU A 182 4.34 -10.63 -2.69
C LEU A 182 4.95 -9.34 -3.27
N ALA A 183 5.47 -8.45 -2.42
CA ALA A 183 6.11 -7.21 -2.85
C ALA A 183 7.34 -7.49 -3.72
N ALA A 184 8.20 -8.43 -3.32
CA ALA A 184 9.38 -8.82 -4.08
C ALA A 184 9.02 -9.42 -5.46
N GLY A 185 7.95 -10.23 -5.53
CA GLY A 185 7.44 -10.74 -6.80
C GLY A 185 6.92 -9.62 -7.71
N MET A 186 6.19 -8.64 -7.15
CA MET A 186 5.76 -7.46 -7.90
C MET A 186 6.94 -6.63 -8.40
N GLU A 187 7.99 -6.43 -7.60
CA GLU A 187 9.21 -5.72 -8.04
C GLU A 187 9.87 -6.41 -9.23
N ALA A 188 9.97 -7.74 -9.18
CA ALA A 188 10.55 -8.54 -10.26
C ALA A 188 9.75 -8.44 -11.56
N GLU A 189 8.42 -8.39 -11.48
CA GLU A 189 7.53 -8.34 -12.65
C GLU A 189 7.38 -6.93 -13.24
N LEU A 190 7.30 -5.92 -12.39
CA LEU A 190 7.05 -4.53 -12.80
C LEU A 190 8.36 -3.77 -13.11
N GLY A 191 9.50 -4.23 -12.60
CA GLY A 191 10.78 -3.54 -12.74
C GLY A 191 10.86 -2.21 -11.97
N SER A 192 9.90 -1.97 -11.07
CA SER A 192 9.82 -0.79 -10.20
C SER A 192 9.79 -1.27 -8.76
N LEU A 193 10.31 -0.44 -7.86
CA LEU A 193 10.15 -0.62 -6.42
C LEU A 193 8.67 -0.80 -6.05
N CYS A 194 8.39 -1.74 -5.14
CA CYS A 194 7.05 -2.03 -4.64
C CYS A 194 7.03 -1.93 -3.12
N GLY A 195 6.25 -0.98 -2.62
CA GLY A 195 6.01 -0.79 -1.20
C GLY A 195 4.63 -1.31 -0.80
N ALA A 196 4.38 -1.40 0.51
CA ALA A 196 3.05 -1.67 1.03
C ALA A 196 2.70 -0.79 2.23
N ASN A 197 1.41 -0.55 2.42
CA ASN A 197 0.83 0.02 3.64
C ASN A 197 -0.39 -0.79 4.05
N ALA A 198 -0.50 -1.14 5.34
CA ALA A 198 -1.71 -1.75 5.89
C ALA A 198 -2.59 -0.68 6.56
N TYR A 199 -3.89 -0.71 6.32
CA TYR A 199 -4.85 0.24 6.88
C TYR A 199 -5.88 -0.48 7.72
N LEU A 200 -5.90 -0.13 9.01
CA LEU A 200 -6.73 -0.75 10.02
C LEU A 200 -7.76 0.27 10.47
N THR A 201 -9.01 0.04 10.11
CA THR A 201 -10.09 1.02 10.30
C THR A 201 -11.23 0.38 11.09
N PRO A 202 -11.61 0.92 12.25
CA PRO A 202 -12.71 0.40 13.04
C PRO A 202 -14.03 0.56 12.27
N ALA A 203 -14.96 -0.39 12.45
CA ALA A 203 -16.25 -0.36 11.78
C ALA A 203 -16.99 0.98 12.01
N GLY A 204 -17.67 1.48 10.97
CA GLY A 204 -18.41 2.75 11.04
C GLY A 204 -17.54 4.01 10.96
N SER A 205 -16.23 3.88 10.69
CA SER A 205 -15.31 5.02 10.59
C SER A 205 -14.64 5.13 9.21
N GLN A 206 -14.11 6.32 8.95
CA GLN A 206 -13.28 6.66 7.80
C GLN A 206 -11.98 7.31 8.30
N GLY A 207 -10.83 6.83 7.82
CA GLY A 207 -9.52 7.34 8.24
C GLY A 207 -9.02 8.53 7.42
N LEU A 208 -9.18 8.44 6.11
CA LEU A 208 -8.64 9.39 5.14
C LEU A 208 -9.76 10.14 4.43
N ALA A 209 -9.52 11.41 4.14
CA ALA A 209 -10.34 12.17 3.21
C ALA A 209 -10.23 11.57 1.80
N PRO A 210 -11.16 11.89 0.88
CA PRO A 210 -10.98 11.58 -0.53
C PRO A 210 -9.66 12.12 -1.08
N HIS A 211 -8.98 11.34 -1.92
CA HIS A 211 -7.70 11.72 -2.52
C HIS A 211 -7.37 10.83 -3.72
N TYR A 212 -6.35 11.20 -4.49
CA TYR A 212 -5.62 10.29 -5.36
C TYR A 212 -4.14 10.25 -4.98
N ASP A 213 -3.50 9.12 -5.26
CA ASP A 213 -2.06 8.91 -5.02
C ASP A 213 -1.24 9.05 -6.31
N ASP A 214 0.08 9.14 -6.17
CA ASP A 214 1.11 9.26 -7.21
C ASP A 214 1.73 7.91 -7.63
N VAL A 215 1.03 6.83 -7.32
CA VAL A 215 1.48 5.44 -7.49
C VAL A 215 0.37 4.57 -8.04
N GLU A 216 0.75 3.48 -8.69
CA GLU A 216 -0.18 2.42 -9.09
C GLU A 216 -0.54 1.59 -7.85
N VAL A 217 -1.84 1.48 -7.55
CA VAL A 217 -2.36 0.96 -6.27
C VAL A 217 -3.04 -0.38 -6.49
N PHE A 218 -2.67 -1.39 -5.70
CA PHE A 218 -3.37 -2.67 -5.58
C PHE A 218 -3.82 -2.86 -4.13
N VAL A 219 -5.13 -2.75 -3.89
CA VAL A 219 -5.75 -2.97 -2.59
C VAL A 219 -6.11 -4.45 -2.45
N LEU A 220 -5.43 -5.17 -1.56
CA LEU A 220 -5.81 -6.51 -1.11
C LEU A 220 -6.60 -6.41 0.19
N HIS A 221 -7.87 -6.82 0.18
CA HIS A 221 -8.70 -6.76 1.37
C HIS A 221 -8.51 -8.03 2.23
N ALA A 222 -8.16 -7.85 3.50
CA ALA A 222 -7.72 -8.94 4.37
C ALA A 222 -8.77 -9.33 5.41
N HIS A 223 -9.30 -8.35 6.15
CA HIS A 223 -10.24 -8.57 7.26
C HIS A 223 -11.40 -7.58 7.23
N GLY A 224 -12.55 -7.99 7.76
CA GLY A 224 -13.75 -7.15 7.85
C GLY A 224 -14.31 -6.78 6.48
N ARG A 225 -15.04 -5.66 6.41
CA ARG A 225 -15.63 -5.14 5.18
C ARG A 225 -15.36 -3.65 5.04
N LYS A 226 -15.13 -3.16 3.82
CA LYS A 226 -14.89 -1.72 3.58
C LYS A 226 -15.53 -1.29 2.27
N ARG A 227 -16.35 -0.24 2.33
CA ARG A 227 -17.00 0.35 1.16
C ARG A 227 -16.03 1.34 0.53
N TRP A 228 -15.71 1.13 -0.73
CA TRP A 228 -14.86 1.95 -1.57
C TRP A 228 -15.71 2.70 -2.59
N ARG A 229 -15.49 3.99 -2.69
CA ARG A 229 -16.01 4.83 -3.77
C ARG A 229 -14.84 5.33 -4.59
N VAL A 230 -14.86 5.07 -5.88
CA VAL A 230 -13.83 5.43 -6.86
C VAL A 230 -14.46 6.35 -7.89
N TYR A 231 -13.77 7.41 -8.24
CA TYR A 231 -14.28 8.49 -9.08
C TYR A 231 -13.44 8.60 -10.36
N ALA A 232 -14.01 9.25 -11.37
CA ALA A 232 -13.27 9.64 -12.55
C ALA A 232 -12.07 10.52 -12.15
N PRO A 233 -10.92 10.42 -12.84
CA PRO A 233 -9.82 11.36 -12.69
C PRO A 233 -10.30 12.81 -12.78
N LEU A 234 -9.85 13.66 -11.85
CA LEU A 234 -10.22 15.06 -11.87
C LEU A 234 -9.57 15.71 -13.10
N ALA A 235 -10.39 16.11 -14.07
CA ALA A 235 -9.95 16.68 -15.34
C ALA A 235 -9.23 18.05 -15.23
N ALA A 236 -8.98 18.54 -14.01
CA ALA A 236 -8.25 19.77 -13.79
C ALA A 236 -6.85 19.64 -14.42
N GLU A 237 -6.67 20.36 -15.54
CA GLU A 237 -5.45 20.46 -16.36
C GLU A 237 -5.15 19.31 -17.35
N GLY A 238 -6.07 18.37 -17.58
CA GLY A 238 -5.85 17.31 -18.59
C GLY A 238 -4.68 16.37 -18.27
N ARG A 239 -4.30 16.26 -16.99
CA ARG A 239 -3.21 15.39 -16.53
C ARG A 239 -3.76 14.01 -16.16
N GLU A 240 -3.92 13.16 -17.16
CA GLU A 240 -3.98 11.72 -16.91
C GLU A 240 -2.66 11.30 -16.22
N LEU A 241 -2.74 10.44 -15.20
CA LEU A 241 -1.58 9.83 -14.54
C LEU A 241 -0.61 10.82 -13.86
N PRO A 242 -1.06 11.60 -12.85
CA PRO A 242 -0.26 12.63 -12.17
C PRO A 242 0.99 12.04 -11.49
N ARG A 243 2.06 12.85 -11.44
CA ARG A 243 3.34 12.51 -10.77
C ARG A 243 3.38 12.84 -9.28
N GLU A 244 2.33 13.49 -8.76
CA GLU A 244 2.21 13.95 -7.38
C GLU A 244 0.83 13.58 -6.84
N CYS A 245 0.72 13.36 -5.53
CA CYS A 245 -0.55 13.06 -4.88
C CYS A 245 -1.40 14.33 -4.69
N SER A 246 -2.73 14.19 -4.61
CA SER A 246 -3.63 15.36 -4.50
C SER A 246 -3.59 16.08 -3.15
N GLY A 247 -3.17 15.40 -2.09
CA GLY A 247 -3.62 15.75 -0.74
C GLY A 247 -5.11 15.47 -0.55
N ASP A 248 -5.73 16.09 0.46
CA ASP A 248 -7.14 15.89 0.76
C ASP A 248 -8.03 16.70 -0.20
N LEU A 249 -8.96 16.00 -0.86
CA LEU A 249 -9.91 16.59 -1.80
C LEU A 249 -11.27 16.83 -1.12
N PRO A 250 -11.87 18.01 -1.28
CA PRO A 250 -13.25 18.26 -0.88
C PRO A 250 -14.21 17.37 -1.67
N ARG A 251 -15.27 16.83 -1.05
CA ARG A 251 -16.22 15.95 -1.76
C ARG A 251 -16.98 16.67 -2.87
N GLU A 252 -17.07 17.99 -2.80
CA GLU A 252 -17.76 18.86 -3.76
C GLU A 252 -17.07 18.91 -5.12
N VAL A 253 -15.75 18.64 -5.16
CA VAL A 253 -15.01 18.57 -6.42
C VAL A 253 -15.10 17.18 -7.06
N LEU A 254 -15.58 16.19 -6.31
CA LEU A 254 -15.77 14.83 -6.80
C LEU A 254 -17.10 14.73 -7.54
N GLY A 255 -17.09 14.08 -8.70
CA GLY A 255 -18.32 13.72 -9.41
C GLY A 255 -19.06 12.56 -8.75
N LYS A 256 -19.98 11.95 -9.51
CA LYS A 256 -20.57 10.67 -9.13
C LYS A 256 -19.48 9.58 -9.10
N PRO A 257 -19.45 8.68 -8.10
CA PRO A 257 -18.55 7.53 -8.15
C PRO A 257 -18.81 6.69 -9.40
N GLU A 258 -17.75 6.32 -10.11
CA GLU A 258 -17.80 5.36 -11.22
C GLU A 258 -17.86 3.92 -10.71
N LEU A 259 -17.27 3.68 -9.53
CA LEU A 259 -17.35 2.42 -8.81
C LEU A 259 -17.72 2.68 -7.35
N ASP A 260 -18.70 1.93 -6.83
CA ASP A 260 -19.14 1.97 -5.44
C ASP A 260 -19.35 0.53 -4.97
N VAL A 261 -18.37 -0.01 -4.25
CA VAL A 261 -18.29 -1.45 -3.93
C VAL A 261 -17.83 -1.69 -2.51
N THR A 262 -18.37 -2.73 -1.88
CA THR A 262 -17.84 -3.25 -0.63
C THR A 262 -16.87 -4.38 -0.92
N LEU A 263 -15.63 -4.24 -0.45
CA LEU A 263 -14.61 -5.27 -0.49
C LEU A 263 -14.71 -6.16 0.76
N GLU A 264 -14.48 -7.45 0.54
CA GLU A 264 -14.51 -8.52 1.54
C GLU A 264 -13.21 -9.35 1.45
N PRO A 265 -12.87 -10.19 2.46
CA PRO A 265 -11.58 -10.87 2.50
C PRO A 265 -11.25 -11.66 1.22
N GLY A 266 -10.09 -11.33 0.63
CA GLY A 266 -9.59 -11.90 -0.63
C GLY A 266 -9.96 -11.10 -1.89
N ASP A 267 -10.88 -10.14 -1.82
CA ASP A 267 -11.12 -9.22 -2.94
C ASP A 267 -9.89 -8.33 -3.17
N MET A 268 -9.66 -7.97 -4.45
CA MET A 268 -8.59 -7.08 -4.87
C MET A 268 -9.14 -5.94 -5.72
N LEU A 269 -8.70 -4.71 -5.46
CA LEU A 269 -9.04 -3.52 -6.26
C LEU A 269 -7.76 -2.83 -6.75
N TYR A 270 -7.56 -2.78 -8.06
CA TYR A 270 -6.50 -2.01 -8.70
C TYR A 270 -7.00 -0.62 -9.08
N LEU A 271 -6.20 0.41 -8.81
CA LEU A 271 -6.45 1.81 -9.16
C LEU A 271 -5.20 2.41 -9.81
N PRO A 272 -5.30 2.95 -11.04
CA PRO A 272 -4.25 3.77 -11.63
C PRO A 272 -3.93 5.01 -10.78
N ARG A 273 -2.69 5.51 -10.81
CA ARG A 273 -2.36 6.78 -10.14
C ARG A 273 -3.23 7.91 -10.67
N GLY A 274 -3.62 8.84 -9.80
CA GLY A 274 -4.56 9.90 -10.14
C GLY A 274 -6.05 9.52 -10.07
N THR A 275 -6.38 8.27 -9.74
CA THR A 275 -7.77 7.85 -9.56
C THR A 275 -8.28 8.29 -8.17
N PRO A 276 -9.19 9.27 -8.06
CA PRO A 276 -9.68 9.71 -6.77
C PRO A 276 -10.52 8.60 -6.12
N HIS A 277 -10.32 8.39 -4.84
CA HIS A 277 -11.01 7.36 -4.08
C HIS A 277 -11.20 7.73 -2.61
N GLU A 278 -12.21 7.13 -1.99
CA GLU A 278 -12.38 7.15 -0.54
C GLU A 278 -12.94 5.81 -0.03
N ALA A 279 -12.67 5.48 1.22
CA ALA A 279 -13.03 4.19 1.79
C ALA A 279 -13.51 4.31 3.25
N MET A 280 -14.66 3.70 3.55
CA MET A 280 -15.26 3.69 4.88
C MET A 280 -15.47 2.25 5.35
N ALA A 281 -14.94 1.91 6.53
CA ALA A 281 -15.12 0.58 7.09
C ALA A 281 -16.59 0.33 7.42
N GLN A 282 -17.07 -0.84 7.05
CA GLN A 282 -18.41 -1.31 7.35
C GLN A 282 -18.33 -2.31 8.51
N GLY A 283 -19.44 -2.55 9.20
CA GLY A 283 -19.55 -3.61 10.18
C GLY A 283 -20.97 -3.75 10.71
N GLU A 284 -21.37 -5.00 10.94
CA GLU A 284 -22.59 -5.41 11.64
C GLU A 284 -22.19 -6.50 12.66
N GLY A 285 -22.83 -6.54 13.83
CA GLY A 285 -22.54 -7.56 14.85
C GLY A 285 -21.13 -7.47 15.46
N ASP A 286 -20.40 -8.58 15.49
CA ASP A 286 -19.08 -8.72 16.14
C ASP A 286 -17.89 -8.31 15.26
N GLU A 287 -18.10 -7.93 13.98
CA GLU A 287 -17.04 -7.40 13.12
C GLU A 287 -16.59 -6.01 13.59
N THR A 288 -15.40 -5.94 14.19
CA THR A 288 -14.94 -4.69 14.83
C THR A 288 -14.03 -3.84 13.95
N THR A 289 -13.28 -4.43 13.03
CA THR A 289 -12.21 -3.71 12.28
C THR A 289 -12.04 -4.26 10.87
N SER A 290 -11.97 -3.36 9.89
CA SER A 290 -11.52 -3.69 8.54
C SER A 290 -10.00 -3.50 8.40
N VAL A 291 -9.35 -4.47 7.77
CA VAL A 291 -7.93 -4.42 7.40
C VAL A 291 -7.78 -4.66 5.90
N HIS A 292 -7.06 -3.78 5.22
CA HIS A 292 -6.56 -4.03 3.87
C HIS A 292 -5.09 -3.66 3.77
N VAL A 293 -4.40 -4.26 2.82
CA VAL A 293 -3.03 -3.93 2.45
C VAL A 293 -3.05 -3.30 1.05
N THR A 294 -2.51 -2.10 0.93
CA THR A 294 -2.26 -1.47 -0.34
C THR A 294 -0.83 -1.75 -0.75
N LEU A 295 -0.63 -2.49 -1.84
CA LEU A 295 0.65 -2.54 -2.55
C LEU A 295 0.72 -1.37 -3.54
N SER A 296 1.87 -0.74 -3.63
CA SER A 296 2.07 0.45 -4.45
C SER A 296 3.36 0.35 -5.26
N ALA A 297 3.30 0.66 -6.55
CA ALA A 297 4.45 0.65 -7.46
C ALA A 297 4.45 1.88 -8.39
N TYR A 298 5.48 2.02 -9.24
CA TYR A 298 5.56 3.00 -10.31
C TYR A 298 5.63 4.49 -9.87
N GLN A 299 6.04 4.74 -8.63
CA GLN A 299 6.29 6.12 -8.18
C GLN A 299 7.42 6.75 -8.98
N LYS A 300 7.16 7.89 -9.65
CA LYS A 300 8.14 8.59 -10.50
C LYS A 300 8.85 7.64 -11.50
N TRP A 301 8.07 6.73 -12.09
CA TRP A 301 8.54 5.72 -13.03
C TRP A 301 8.03 5.96 -14.46
N THR A 302 7.93 7.24 -14.87
CA THR A 302 7.44 7.61 -16.19
C THR A 302 8.57 7.66 -17.23
N VAL A 303 8.22 7.67 -18.52
CA VAL A 303 9.18 7.96 -19.60
C VAL A 303 9.88 9.30 -19.37
N GLY A 304 9.17 10.30 -18.84
CA GLY A 304 9.76 11.60 -18.49
C GLY A 304 10.81 11.51 -17.37
N ASP A 305 10.59 10.65 -16.38
CA ASP A 305 11.58 10.37 -15.32
C ASP A 305 12.83 9.70 -15.90
N LEU A 306 12.65 8.70 -16.77
CA LEU A 306 13.74 8.04 -17.48
C LEU A 306 14.53 9.02 -18.35
N CYS A 307 13.85 9.83 -19.17
CA CYS A 307 14.50 10.86 -19.98
C CYS A 307 15.30 11.85 -19.12
N THR A 308 14.74 12.28 -17.99
CA THR A 308 15.43 13.17 -17.05
C THR A 308 16.71 12.52 -16.53
N ALA A 309 16.66 11.25 -16.10
CA ALA A 309 17.82 10.52 -15.62
C ALA A 309 18.90 10.35 -16.70
N VAL A 310 18.50 10.03 -17.94
CA VAL A 310 19.42 9.90 -19.09
C VAL A 310 20.08 11.23 -19.43
N CYS A 311 19.33 12.33 -19.46
CA CYS A 311 19.87 13.66 -19.73
C CYS A 311 20.86 14.11 -18.65
N SER A 312 20.56 13.88 -17.37
CA SER A 312 21.50 14.17 -16.27
C SER A 312 22.80 13.38 -16.42
N ALA A 313 22.72 12.06 -16.69
CA ALA A 313 23.90 11.23 -16.89
C ALA A 313 24.73 11.64 -18.13
N ALA A 314 24.08 12.10 -19.20
CA ALA A 314 24.77 12.60 -20.39
C ALA A 314 25.44 13.97 -20.16
N GLY A 315 24.86 14.83 -19.32
CA GLY A 315 25.41 16.13 -18.94
C GLY A 315 26.58 16.05 -17.94
N GLU A 316 26.73 14.93 -17.24
CA GLU A 316 27.82 14.65 -16.29
C GLU A 316 29.11 14.12 -16.94
N GLN A 317 29.20 14.09 -18.28
CA GLN A 317 30.47 13.77 -18.95
C GLN A 317 31.56 14.77 -18.50
N PRO A 318 32.68 14.31 -17.92
CA PRO A 318 33.73 15.22 -17.49
C PRO A 318 34.31 15.93 -18.72
N ALA A 319 34.28 17.26 -18.70
CA ALA A 319 35.04 18.07 -19.63
C ALA A 319 36.53 17.75 -19.44
N GLY A 320 37.12 16.97 -20.36
CA GLY A 320 38.56 16.79 -20.46
C GLY A 320 39.04 15.35 -20.31
N SER A 321 39.20 14.69 -21.45
CA SER A 321 40.37 13.85 -21.72
C SER A 321 40.63 13.89 -23.24
N GLU A 322 41.11 15.04 -23.70
CA GLU A 322 41.93 15.13 -24.92
C GLU A 322 43.41 14.91 -24.56
#